data_AF-A0A662FTW2-F1
#
_entry.id   AF-A0A662FTW2-F1
#
_cell.length_a   1.000
_cell.length_b   1.000
_cell.length_c   1.000
_cell.angle_alpha   90.00
_cell.angle_beta   90.00
_cell.angle_gamma   90.00
#
_symmetry.space_group_name_H-M   'P 1'
#
loop_
_entity.id
_entity.type
_entity.pdbx_description
1 polymer ?
#
loop_
_entity_poly.entity_id
_entity_poly.type
_entity_poly.pdbx_seq_one_letter_code
_entity_poly.pdbx_strand_id
1 'polypeptide(L)'
;RPEKYSIFDGLGPLGVMSIVLEFPNNERYFLIIYDGNNMINPLRDYIRNYIIDKYHFQDGEVLTTDNHLVTGLKSKVKYFPLGIKVKFNDLLQYAEKGILEAQRNITRCNILVFEKRYNIRVIGLDNLRKIEYFISKNMRMLKYILSMLFLVPLVHSLFFYIFFG
;
A
#
# COMPACT_ATOMS: atom_id res chain seq x y z
N ARG A 1 -17.87 9.74 -6.77
CA ARG A 1 -17.22 8.53 -7.35
C ARG A 1 -16.56 8.90 -8.68
N PRO A 2 -15.27 8.61 -8.87
CA PRO A 2 -14.66 8.70 -10.18
C PRO A 2 -15.25 7.68 -11.15
N GLU A 3 -15.93 8.11 -12.21
CA GLU A 3 -16.48 7.21 -13.23
C GLU A 3 -15.40 6.62 -14.15
N LYS A 4 -14.26 7.31 -14.22
CA LYS A 4 -13.14 7.03 -15.13
C LYS A 4 -12.32 5.78 -14.76
N TYR A 5 -12.31 5.41 -13.48
CA TYR A 5 -11.42 4.37 -12.96
C TYR A 5 -12.20 3.25 -12.29
N SER A 6 -11.72 2.02 -12.51
CA SER A 6 -12.26 0.82 -11.90
C SER A 6 -11.35 0.31 -10.79
N ILE A 7 -11.85 -0.68 -10.05
CA ILE A 7 -11.06 -1.42 -9.07
C ILE A 7 -9.79 -2.03 -9.67
N PHE A 8 -9.79 -2.34 -10.97
CA PHE A 8 -8.64 -2.93 -11.68
C PHE A 8 -7.55 -1.91 -12.03
N ASP A 9 -7.85 -0.61 -11.87
CA ASP A 9 -6.92 0.49 -12.08
C ASP A 9 -6.25 0.94 -10.77
N GLY A 10 -6.73 0.43 -9.64
CA GLY A 10 -6.18 0.73 -8.32
C GLY A 10 -7.11 1.54 -7.41
N LEU A 11 -8.19 2.12 -7.96
CA LEU A 11 -9.15 2.91 -7.20
C LEU A 11 -10.41 2.09 -6.87
N GLY A 12 -10.71 1.95 -5.60
CA GLY A 12 -11.85 1.23 -5.07
C GLY A 12 -13.19 1.95 -5.30
N PRO A 13 -14.30 1.23 -5.08
CA PRO A 13 -15.64 1.72 -5.39
C PRO A 13 -16.11 2.88 -4.48
N LEU A 14 -15.53 3.05 -3.29
CA LEU A 14 -15.86 4.15 -2.38
C LEU A 14 -15.19 5.47 -2.82
N GLY A 15 -14.18 5.41 -3.71
CA GLY A 15 -13.58 6.58 -4.33
C GLY A 15 -12.64 7.35 -3.38
N VAL A 16 -12.89 8.65 -3.22
CA VAL A 16 -12.05 9.54 -2.39
C VAL A 16 -12.95 10.24 -1.40
N MET A 17 -12.60 10.18 -0.13
CA MET A 17 -13.27 10.86 0.96
C MET A 17 -12.36 11.93 1.54
N SER A 18 -12.91 13.10 1.84
CA SER A 18 -12.17 14.17 2.51
C SER A 18 -12.92 14.60 3.75
N ILE A 19 -12.18 14.87 4.82
CA ILE A 19 -12.67 15.44 6.07
C ILE A 19 -11.92 16.74 6.28
N VAL A 20 -12.64 17.80 6.64
CA VAL A 20 -12.06 19.06 7.11
C VAL A 20 -12.52 19.28 8.54
N LEU A 21 -11.57 19.56 9.41
CA LEU A 21 -11.80 19.89 10.81
C LEU A 21 -11.43 21.35 11.02
N GLU A 22 -12.34 22.13 11.59
CA GLU A 22 -12.10 23.52 11.97
C GLU A 22 -12.32 23.68 13.47
N PHE A 23 -11.32 24.23 14.14
CA PHE A 23 -11.30 24.43 15.59
C PHE A 23 -11.70 25.87 15.95
N PRO A 24 -12.14 26.13 17.19
CA PRO A 24 -12.59 27.47 17.62
C PRO A 24 -11.55 28.59 17.48
N ASN A 25 -10.26 28.25 17.40
CA ASN A 25 -9.15 29.18 17.14
C ASN A 25 -8.91 29.44 15.64
N ASN A 26 -9.83 29.02 14.77
CA ASN A 26 -9.73 29.06 13.30
C ASN A 26 -8.60 28.20 12.72
N GLU A 27 -8.05 27.26 13.49
CA GLU A 27 -7.13 26.26 12.94
C GLU A 27 -7.92 25.21 12.17
N ARG A 28 -7.42 24.88 10.98
CA ARG A 28 -8.05 23.97 10.04
C ARG A 28 -7.09 22.85 9.68
N TYR A 29 -7.62 21.64 9.70
CA TYR A 29 -6.90 20.41 9.35
C TYR A 29 -7.70 19.60 8.36
N PHE A 30 -7.04 18.73 7.61
CA PHE A 30 -7.73 17.82 6.70
C PHE A 30 -7.25 16.37 6.80
N LEU A 31 -8.13 15.48 6.37
CA LEU A 31 -7.82 14.09 6.06
C LEU A 31 -8.36 13.79 4.67
N ILE A 32 -7.52 13.28 3.77
CA ILE A 32 -7.96 12.75 2.48
C ILE A 32 -7.69 11.26 2.49
N ILE A 33 -8.72 10.46 2.24
CA ILE A 33 -8.65 9.00 2.20
C ILE A 33 -9.02 8.54 0.79
N TYR A 34 -8.06 7.95 0.10
CA TYR A 34 -8.31 7.23 -1.14
C TYR A 34 -8.70 5.79 -0.84
N ASP A 35 -9.87 5.37 -1.30
CA ASP A 35 -10.26 3.97 -1.32
C ASP A 35 -9.41 3.25 -2.37
N GLY A 36 -8.41 2.49 -1.93
CA GLY A 36 -7.43 1.87 -2.79
C GLY A 36 -6.30 1.23 -2.00
N ASN A 37 -5.38 0.59 -2.74
CA ASN A 37 -4.12 0.10 -2.20
C ASN A 37 -3.18 1.29 -1.89
N ASN A 38 -1.96 0.99 -1.47
CA ASN A 38 -0.85 1.92 -1.34
C ASN A 38 -0.71 2.86 -2.54
N MET A 39 -0.18 4.05 -2.27
CA MET A 39 0.16 5.06 -3.27
C MET A 39 1.66 4.99 -3.57
N ILE A 40 2.06 5.22 -4.83
CA ILE A 40 3.48 5.29 -5.15
C ILE A 40 4.10 6.53 -4.50
N ASN A 41 5.27 6.36 -3.91
CA ASN A 41 6.06 7.48 -3.42
C ASN A 41 6.64 8.27 -4.61
N PRO A 42 6.70 9.62 -4.53
CA PRO A 42 6.34 10.49 -3.41
C PRO A 42 4.97 11.19 -3.57
N LEU A 43 4.00 10.60 -4.30
CA LEU A 43 2.76 11.30 -4.67
C LEU A 43 1.92 11.74 -3.47
N ARG A 44 1.95 10.97 -2.37
CA ARG A 44 1.25 11.29 -1.13
C ARG A 44 1.66 12.66 -0.61
N ASP A 45 2.97 12.88 -0.51
CA ASP A 45 3.56 14.11 0.02
C ASP A 45 3.27 15.29 -0.90
N TYR A 46 3.31 15.07 -2.22
CA TYR A 46 2.94 16.10 -3.19
C TYR A 46 1.48 16.53 -3.07
N ILE A 47 0.54 15.59 -2.95
CA ILE A 47 -0.88 15.94 -2.75
C ILE A 47 -1.03 16.67 -1.42
N ARG A 48 -0.44 16.16 -0.34
CA ARG A 48 -0.54 16.76 1.00
C ARG A 48 -0.04 18.21 0.99
N ASN A 49 1.18 18.44 0.53
CA ASN A 49 1.78 19.77 0.53
C ASN A 49 1.02 20.74 -0.39
N TYR A 50 0.59 20.27 -1.57
CA TYR A 50 -0.23 21.07 -2.47
C TYR A 50 -1.53 21.54 -1.80
N ILE A 51 -2.24 20.65 -1.09
CA ILE A 51 -3.51 20.99 -0.43
C ILE A 51 -3.27 21.95 0.75
N ILE A 52 -2.20 21.74 1.53
CA ILE A 52 -1.80 22.66 2.62
C ILE A 52 -1.59 24.07 2.06
N ASP A 53 -0.74 24.20 1.04
CA ASP A 53 -0.34 25.49 0.49
C ASP A 53 -1.52 26.21 -0.18
N LYS A 54 -2.33 25.47 -0.95
CA LYS A 54 -3.44 26.04 -1.74
C LYS A 54 -4.61 26.52 -0.88
N TYR A 55 -4.94 25.79 0.19
CA TYR A 55 -6.15 26.03 0.98
C TYR A 55 -5.86 26.62 2.37
N HIS A 56 -4.58 26.86 2.68
CA HIS A 56 -4.11 27.42 3.96
C HIS A 56 -4.59 26.59 5.15
N PHE A 57 -4.32 25.29 5.11
CA PHE A 57 -4.47 24.40 6.25
C PHE A 57 -3.21 24.44 7.14
N GLN A 58 -3.37 24.24 8.44
CA GLN A 58 -2.25 24.14 9.38
C GLN A 58 -1.47 22.84 9.15
N ASP A 59 -2.20 21.74 8.95
CA ASP A 59 -1.65 20.44 8.61
C ASP A 59 -2.77 19.54 8.02
N GLY A 60 -2.40 18.38 7.50
CA GLY A 60 -3.33 17.32 7.13
C GLY A 60 -2.60 16.08 6.67
N GLU A 61 -3.36 15.02 6.39
CA GLU A 61 -2.79 13.73 6.00
C GLU A 61 -3.51 13.14 4.79
N VAL A 62 -2.76 12.45 3.94
CA VAL A 62 -3.27 11.72 2.77
C VAL A 62 -3.07 10.22 3.00
N LEU A 63 -4.18 9.49 3.08
CA LEU A 63 -4.23 8.08 3.42
C LEU A 63 -4.80 7.23 2.28
N THR A 64 -4.52 5.94 2.36
CA THR A 64 -5.16 4.92 1.53
C THR A 64 -5.81 3.89 2.45
N THR A 65 -6.95 3.33 2.07
CA THR A 65 -7.64 2.30 2.87
C THR A 65 -6.88 0.97 2.96
N ASP A 66 -5.90 0.75 2.07
CA ASP A 66 -5.19 -0.52 1.88
C ASP A 66 -6.15 -1.70 1.73
N ASN A 67 -7.13 -1.54 0.84
CA ASN A 67 -8.23 -2.49 0.70
C ASN A 67 -7.80 -3.69 -0.19
N HIS A 68 -7.46 -4.83 0.41
CA HIS A 68 -7.18 -6.08 -0.32
C HIS A 68 -8.44 -6.76 -0.93
N LEU A 69 -9.46 -5.99 -1.32
CA LEU A 69 -10.79 -6.49 -1.69
C LEU A 69 -10.81 -7.48 -2.87
N VAL A 70 -9.82 -7.42 -3.77
CA VAL A 70 -9.73 -8.32 -4.95
C VAL A 70 -8.79 -9.50 -4.71
N THR A 71 -7.95 -9.45 -3.66
CA THR A 71 -7.04 -10.55 -3.33
C THR A 71 -7.81 -11.84 -3.00
N GLY A 72 -9.07 -11.72 -2.52
CA GLY A 72 -9.97 -12.84 -2.28
C GLY A 72 -10.75 -13.36 -3.49
N LEU A 73 -10.78 -12.64 -4.62
CA LEU A 73 -11.67 -12.95 -5.74
C LEU A 73 -10.98 -13.52 -6.99
N LYS A 74 -9.73 -13.13 -7.30
CA LYS A 74 -8.97 -13.68 -8.44
C LYS A 74 -7.46 -13.64 -8.20
N SER A 75 -6.80 -14.81 -8.11
CA SER A 75 -5.34 -14.95 -7.91
C SER A 75 -4.46 -14.31 -9.01
N LYS A 76 -5.06 -13.87 -10.12
CA LYS A 76 -4.37 -13.28 -11.28
C LYS A 76 -4.48 -11.75 -11.36
N VAL A 77 -5.30 -11.10 -10.53
CA VAL A 77 -5.49 -9.65 -10.60
C VAL A 77 -4.55 -8.98 -9.60
N LYS A 78 -3.46 -8.40 -10.11
CA LYS A 78 -2.59 -7.53 -9.32
C LYS A 78 -3.30 -6.19 -9.14
N TYR A 79 -3.52 -5.76 -7.90
CA TYR A 79 -3.83 -4.35 -7.63
C TYR A 79 -2.60 -3.52 -7.97
N PHE A 80 -2.82 -2.40 -8.67
CA PHE A 80 -1.78 -1.41 -8.92
C PHE A 80 -1.84 -0.35 -7.83
N PRO A 81 -0.70 -0.02 -7.19
CA PRO A 81 -0.60 1.18 -6.38
C PRO A 81 -1.15 2.42 -7.09
N LEU A 82 -1.80 3.32 -6.34
CA LEU A 82 -2.29 4.58 -6.88
C LEU A 82 -1.11 5.39 -7.43
N GLY A 83 -1.29 5.95 -8.63
CA GLY A 83 -0.24 6.65 -9.37
C GLY A 83 0.40 5.83 -10.50
N ILE A 84 0.20 4.51 -10.56
CA ILE A 84 0.70 3.70 -11.69
C ILE A 84 -0.24 3.80 -12.89
N LYS A 85 -1.54 3.54 -12.67
CA LYS A 85 -2.57 3.59 -13.72
C LYS A 85 -3.47 4.81 -13.60
N VAL A 86 -3.85 5.15 -12.37
CA VAL A 86 -4.56 6.40 -12.07
C VAL A 86 -3.57 7.55 -12.17
N LYS A 87 -3.82 8.53 -13.04
CA LYS A 87 -2.90 9.64 -13.24
C LYS A 87 -2.87 10.54 -12.01
N PHE A 88 -1.71 11.09 -11.70
CA PHE A 88 -1.53 12.03 -10.59
C PHE A 88 -2.52 13.20 -10.63
N ASN A 89 -2.71 13.82 -11.80
CA ASN A 89 -3.63 14.96 -11.95
C ASN A 89 -5.09 14.58 -11.62
N ASP A 90 -5.51 13.35 -11.95
CA ASP A 90 -6.84 12.89 -11.60
C ASP A 90 -6.96 12.66 -10.09
N LEU A 91 -5.94 12.07 -9.45
CA LEU A 91 -5.90 11.94 -7.98
C LEU A 91 -6.00 13.31 -7.31
N LEU A 92 -5.17 14.25 -7.73
CA LEU A 92 -5.16 15.61 -7.19
C LEU A 92 -6.51 16.29 -7.34
N GLN A 93 -7.13 16.20 -8.53
CA GLN A 93 -8.45 16.75 -8.78
C GLN A 93 -9.52 16.15 -7.85
N TYR A 94 -9.47 14.84 -7.59
CA TYR A 94 -10.40 14.21 -6.66
C TYR A 94 -10.20 14.67 -5.21
N ALA A 95 -8.95 14.82 -4.78
CA ALA A 95 -8.62 15.41 -3.48
C ALA A 95 -9.19 16.83 -3.35
N GLU A 96 -8.93 17.71 -4.32
CA GLU A 96 -9.40 19.09 -4.33
C GLU A 96 -10.92 19.16 -4.28
N LYS A 97 -11.60 18.35 -5.10
CA LYS A 97 -13.06 18.28 -5.10
C LYS A 97 -13.59 17.88 -3.73
N GLY A 98 -13.01 16.85 -3.12
CA GLY A 98 -13.39 16.42 -1.77
C GLY A 98 -13.15 17.50 -0.71
N ILE A 99 -12.02 18.21 -0.77
CA ILE A 99 -11.71 19.31 0.16
C ILE A 99 -12.73 20.45 0.01
N LEU A 100 -13.03 20.88 -1.22
CA LEU A 100 -14.01 21.94 -1.48
C LEU A 100 -15.42 21.55 -1.00
N GLU A 101 -15.83 20.30 -1.23
CA GLU A 101 -17.11 19.77 -0.75
C GLU A 101 -17.14 19.69 0.79
N ALA A 102 -16.05 19.25 1.42
CA ALA A 102 -15.94 19.20 2.88
C ALA A 102 -16.02 20.60 3.51
N GLN A 103 -15.30 21.58 2.94
CA GLN A 103 -15.34 22.98 3.42
C GLN A 103 -16.73 23.61 3.32
N ARG A 104 -17.49 23.30 2.26
CA ARG A 104 -18.86 23.79 2.08
C ARG A 104 -19.85 23.19 3.09
N ASN A 105 -19.55 22.01 3.62
CA ASN A 105 -20.41 21.26 4.54
C ASN A 105 -19.92 21.31 6.00
N ILE A 106 -19.05 22.25 6.34
CA ILE A 106 -18.60 22.43 7.72
C ILE A 106 -19.81 22.78 8.60
N THR A 107 -19.98 22.00 9.67
CA THR A 107 -21.04 22.19 10.66
C THR A 107 -20.48 21.94 12.05
N ARG A 108 -21.07 22.60 13.05
CA ARG A 108 -20.68 22.40 14.45
C ARG A 108 -21.08 20.98 14.88
N CYS A 109 -20.11 20.20 15.33
CA CYS A 109 -20.32 18.85 15.82
C CYS A 109 -19.53 18.60 17.11
N ASN A 110 -19.90 17.54 17.83
CA ASN A 110 -19.12 17.02 18.95
C ASN A 110 -18.42 15.74 18.49
N ILE A 111 -17.13 15.62 18.74
CA ILE A 111 -16.34 14.43 18.40
C ILE A 111 -16.21 13.57 19.64
N LEU A 112 -16.54 12.28 19.52
CA LEU A 112 -16.31 11.28 20.56
C LEU A 112 -15.24 10.31 20.06
N VAL A 113 -14.18 10.13 20.85
CA VAL A 113 -13.15 9.11 20.61
C VAL A 113 -13.29 8.06 21.70
N PHE A 114 -13.42 6.80 21.29
CA PHE A 114 -13.47 5.67 22.21
C PHE A 114 -12.42 4.64 21.82
N GLU A 115 -11.68 4.14 22.81
CA GLU A 115 -10.68 3.10 22.63
C GLU A 115 -11.17 1.81 23.29
N LYS A 116 -11.08 0.69 22.58
CA LYS A 116 -11.31 -0.64 23.15
C LYS A 116 -10.09 -1.52 22.94
N ARG A 117 -9.54 -2.01 24.05
CA ARG A 117 -8.36 -2.88 24.04
C ARG A 117 -8.78 -4.35 24.11
N TYR A 118 -8.18 -5.15 23.26
CA TYR A 118 -8.35 -6.60 23.24
C TYR A 118 -6.98 -7.26 23.36
N ASN A 119 -6.87 -8.26 24.22
CA ASN A 119 -5.69 -9.12 24.27
C ASN A 119 -5.86 -10.25 23.26
N ILE A 120 -5.19 -10.13 22.12
CA ILE A 120 -5.14 -11.17 21.08
C ILE A 120 -3.75 -11.78 21.02
N ARG A 121 -3.68 -13.08 20.74
CA ARG A 121 -2.41 -13.77 20.50
C ARG A 121 -2.04 -13.59 19.04
N VAL A 122 -0.97 -12.86 18.76
CA VAL A 122 -0.42 -12.66 17.41
C VAL A 122 0.90 -13.42 17.24
N ILE A 123 1.30 -13.63 15.99
CA ILE A 123 2.66 -14.12 15.69
C ILE A 123 3.63 -12.99 16.06
N GLY A 124 4.30 -13.13 17.21
CA GLY A 124 5.32 -12.18 17.64
C GLY A 124 6.51 -12.12 16.69
N LEU A 125 7.28 -11.04 16.77
CA LEU A 125 8.44 -10.80 15.93
C LEU A 125 9.45 -11.96 15.94
N ASP A 126 9.64 -12.60 17.10
CA ASP A 126 10.54 -13.75 17.22
C ASP A 126 10.08 -14.95 16.39
N ASN A 127 8.78 -15.20 16.33
CA ASN A 127 8.23 -16.28 15.52
C ASN A 127 8.32 -15.96 14.02
N LEU A 128 8.14 -14.70 13.62
CA LEU A 128 8.40 -14.25 12.25
C LEU A 128 9.87 -14.44 11.85
N ARG A 129 10.80 -14.06 12.73
CA ARG A 129 12.25 -14.27 12.51
C ARG A 129 12.61 -15.75 12.37
N LYS A 130 11.98 -16.63 13.15
CA LYS A 130 12.16 -18.08 12.98
C LYS A 130 11.71 -18.55 11.59
N ILE A 131 10.55 -18.10 11.12
CA ILE A 131 10.05 -18.43 9.78
C ILE A 131 11.01 -17.92 8.71
N GLU A 132 11.45 -16.66 8.79
CA GLU A 132 12.44 -16.07 7.88
C GLU A 132 13.76 -16.86 7.87
N TYR A 133 14.26 -17.23 9.04
CA TYR A 133 15.46 -18.05 9.18
C TYR A 133 15.29 -19.43 8.52
N PHE A 134 14.16 -20.11 8.73
CA PHE A 134 13.90 -21.40 8.09
C PHE A 134 13.81 -21.29 6.57
N ILE A 135 13.12 -20.27 6.05
CA ILE A 135 13.02 -20.03 4.60
C ILE A 135 14.40 -19.77 4.02
N SER A 136 15.18 -18.86 4.60
CA SER A 136 16.52 -18.53 4.08
C SER A 136 17.50 -19.71 4.15
N LYS A 137 17.45 -20.51 5.23
CA LYS A 137 18.25 -21.73 5.37
C LYS A 137 17.88 -22.77 4.31
N ASN A 138 16.59 -23.02 4.10
CA ASN A 138 16.13 -23.97 3.08
C ASN A 138 16.48 -23.50 1.67
N MET A 139 16.33 -22.21 1.35
CA MET A 139 16.75 -21.66 0.07
C MET A 139 18.25 -21.82 -0.17
N ARG A 140 19.08 -21.69 0.87
CA ARG A 140 20.52 -21.92 0.78
C ARG A 140 20.85 -23.38 0.53
N MET A 141 20.21 -24.31 1.25
CA MET A 141 20.37 -25.74 1.00
C MET A 141 19.94 -26.13 -0.41
N LEU A 142 18.81 -25.61 -0.89
CA LEU A 142 18.32 -25.88 -2.23
C LEU A 142 19.34 -25.44 -3.30
N LYS A 143 19.99 -24.28 -3.12
CA LYS A 143 21.08 -23.84 -4.01
C LYS A 143 22.24 -24.86 -4.04
N TYR A 144 22.66 -25.37 -2.89
CA TYR A 144 23.74 -26.36 -2.83
C TYR A 144 23.34 -27.67 -3.50
N ILE A 145 22.13 -28.18 -3.22
CA ILE A 145 21.62 -29.41 -3.85
C ILE A 145 21.55 -29.25 -5.37
N LEU A 146 20.99 -28.14 -5.86
CA LEU A 146 20.93 -27.85 -7.29
C LEU A 146 22.34 -27.75 -7.90
N SER A 147 23.29 -27.07 -7.25
CA SER A 147 24.66 -27.00 -7.77
C SER A 147 25.33 -28.38 -7.85
N MET A 148 25.13 -29.24 -6.85
CA MET A 148 25.69 -30.59 -6.85
C MET A 148 25.04 -31.47 -7.92
N LEU A 149 23.74 -31.30 -8.16
CA LEU A 149 23.01 -32.02 -9.21
C LEU A 149 23.63 -31.79 -10.60
N PHE A 150 24.17 -30.60 -10.87
CA PHE A 150 24.83 -30.29 -12.15
C PHE A 150 26.34 -30.60 -12.14
N LEU A 151 27.03 -30.31 -11.03
CA LEU A 151 28.48 -30.50 -10.94
C LEU A 151 28.89 -31.97 -10.90
N VAL A 152 28.15 -32.82 -10.19
CA VAL A 152 28.53 -34.24 -10.03
C VAL A 152 28.48 -35.00 -11.37
N PRO A 153 27.40 -34.93 -12.18
CA PRO A 153 27.36 -35.57 -13.49
C PRO A 153 28.40 -35.01 -14.46
N LEU A 154 28.67 -33.70 -14.41
CA LEU A 154 29.65 -33.07 -15.29
C LEU A 154 31.06 -33.57 -15.00
N VAL A 155 31.46 -33.63 -13.72
CA VAL A 155 32.74 -34.21 -13.31
C VAL A 155 32.82 -35.69 -13.69
N HIS A 156 31.74 -36.45 -13.49
CA HIS A 156 31.68 -37.85 -13.88
C HIS A 156 31.84 -38.05 -15.40
N SER A 157 31.16 -37.24 -16.21
CA SER A 157 31.29 -37.29 -17.67
C SER A 157 32.70 -36.93 -18.15
N LEU A 158 33.35 -35.94 -17.51
CA LEU A 158 34.70 -35.54 -17.85
C LEU A 158 35.72 -36.64 -17.49
N PHE A 159 35.56 -37.26 -16.31
CA PHE A 159 36.37 -38.41 -15.90
C PHE A 159 36.23 -39.57 -16.89
N PHE A 160 35.00 -39.93 -17.27
CA PHE A 160 34.77 -41.02 -18.21
C PHE A 160 35.40 -40.73 -19.58
N TYR A 161 35.29 -39.50 -20.08
CA TYR A 161 35.92 -39.06 -21.33
C TYR A 161 37.45 -39.13 -21.28
N ILE A 162 38.09 -38.74 -20.17
CA ILE A 162 39.56 -38.72 -20.06
C ILE A 162 40.16 -40.14 -19.97
N PHE A 163 39.48 -41.06 -19.28
CA PHE A 163 40.04 -42.39 -18.98
C PHE A 163 39.55 -43.50 -19.92
N PHE A 164 38.40 -43.32 -20.59
CA PHE A 164 37.77 -44.35 -21.43
C PHE A 164 37.35 -43.84 -22.82
N GLY A 165 37.54 -42.55 -23.10
CA GLY A 165 37.24 -41.91 -24.39
C GLY A 165 38.45 -41.79 -25.30
#